data_AF-A0A3B0V9V7-F1
#
_entry.id   AF-A0A3B0V9V7-F1
#
_cell.length_a   1.000
_cell.length_b   1.000
_cell.length_c   1.000
_cell.angle_alpha   90.00
_cell.angle_beta   90.00
_cell.angle_gamma   90.00
#
_symmetry.space_group_name_H-M   'P 1'
#
loop_
_entity.id
_entity.type
_entity.pdbx_description
1 polymer ?
#
loop_
_entity_poly.entity_id
_entity_poly.type
_entity_poly.pdbx_seq_one_letter_code
_entity_poly.pdbx_strand_id
1 'polypeptide(L)' 'MSGESLNILLVEDNEDHAELIQRSFRENQVANKIYWVKDGEEALD' A
#
# COMPACT_ATOMS: atom_id res chain seq x y z
N MET A 1 7.23 17.42 -13.75
CA MET A 1 7.45 17.35 -12.29
C MET A 1 8.15 16.03 -12.03
N SER A 2 9.35 16.03 -11.46
CA SER A 2 9.97 14.78 -10.99
C SER A 2 9.28 14.48 -9.66
N GLY A 3 8.18 13.72 -9.73
CA GLY A 3 7.43 13.34 -8.53
C GLY A 3 8.23 12.29 -7.80
N GLU A 4 8.67 12.58 -6.57
CA GLU A 4 9.28 11.58 -5.72
C GLU A 4 8.27 10.45 -5.46
N SER A 5 8.74 9.21 -5.54
CA SER A 5 7.95 8.03 -5.20
C SER A 5 7.52 8.08 -3.75
N LEU A 6 6.21 8.07 -3.48
CA LEU A 6 5.70 8.02 -2.11
C LEU A 6 5.81 6.59 -1.58
N ASN A 7 6.20 6.47 -0.31
CA ASN A 7 6.05 5.23 0.43
C ASN A 7 4.69 5.28 1.14
N ILE A 8 3.85 4.28 0.92
CA ILE A 8 2.51 4.13 1.49
C ILE A 8 2.51 2.89 2.37
N LEU A 9 2.10 3.05 3.63
CA LEU A 9 1.81 1.94 4.53
C LEU A 9 0.30 1.66 4.49
N LEU A 10 -0.07 0.46 4.07
CA LEU A 10 -1.43 -0.06 4.04
C LEU A 10 -1.63 -0.99 5.23
N VAL A 11 -2.44 -0.58 6.20
CA VAL A 11 -2.85 -1.43 7.32
C VAL A 11 -4.22 -2.00 6.99
N GLU A 12 -4.30 -3.30 6.73
CA GLU A 12 -5.55 -4.00 6.37
C GLU A 12 -5.45 -5.46 6.82
N ASP A 13 -6.40 -5.92 7.62
CA ASP A 13 -6.41 -7.28 8.18
C ASP A 13 -6.94 -8.32 7.18
N ASN A 14 -7.68 -7.89 6.16
CA ASN A 14 -8.22 -8.74 5.11
C ASN A 14 -7.33 -8.78 3.85
N GLU A 15 -6.85 -9.98 3.49
CA GLU A 15 -5.95 -10.17 2.34
C GLU A 15 -6.61 -9.83 0.99
N ASP A 16 -7.91 -10.13 0.82
CA ASP A 16 -8.64 -9.84 -0.41
C ASP A 16 -8.81 -8.32 -0.61
N HIS A 17 -9.08 -7.59 0.46
CA HIS A 17 -9.14 -6.12 0.43
C HIS A 17 -7.77 -5.52 0.12
N ALA A 18 -6.72 -6.00 0.77
CA ALA A 18 -5.36 -5.51 0.55
C ALA A 18 -4.92 -5.69 -0.92
N GLU A 19 -5.26 -6.83 -1.54
CA GLU A 19 -4.95 -7.08 -2.95
C GLU A 19 -5.79 -6.19 -3.88
N LEU A 20 -7.07 -5.93 -3.59
CA LEU A 20 -7.89 -5.00 -4.37
C LEU A 20 -7.31 -3.58 -4.36
N ILE A 21 -6.87 -3.10 -3.20
CA ILE A 21 -6.22 -1.80 -3.06
C ILE A 21 -4.90 -1.79 -3.85
N GLN A 22 -4.02 -2.77 -3.64
CA GLN A 22 -2.75 -2.85 -4.34
C GLN A 22 -2.93 -2.92 -5.87
N ARG A 23 -3.92 -3.66 -6.37
CA ARG A 23 -4.27 -3.69 -7.81
C ARG A 23 -4.66 -2.30 -8.32
N SER A 24 -5.55 -1.61 -7.63
CA SER A 24 -5.99 -0.26 -8.02
C SER A 24 -4.81 0.72 -8.11
N PHE A 25 -3.87 0.67 -7.17
CA PHE A 25 -2.67 1.51 -7.21
C PHE A 25 -1.73 1.16 -8.38
N ARG A 26 -1.56 -0.14 -8.68
CA ARG A 26 -0.78 -0.60 -9.85
C ARG A 26 -1.40 -0.13 -11.16
N GLU A 27 -2.73 -0.22 -11.28
CA GLU A 27 -3.47 0.18 -12.49
C GLU A 27 -3.44 1.70 -12.73
N ASN A 28 -3.47 2.50 -11.68
CA ASN A 28 -3.40 3.96 -11.78
C ASN A 28 -1.97 4.51 -12.01
N GLN A 29 -1.00 3.63 -12.29
CA GLN A 29 0.41 3.97 -12.56
C GLN A 29 1.03 4.90 -11.51
N VAL A 30 0.57 4.79 -10.26
CA VAL A 30 1.10 5.59 -9.18
C VAL A 30 2.48 5.02 -8.85
N ALA A 31 3.53 5.81 -9.07
CA ALA A 31 4.93 5.40 -8.85
C ALA A 31 5.29 5.30 -7.35
N ASN A 32 4.40 4.72 -6.55
CA ASN A 32 4.49 4.60 -5.10
C ASN A 32 4.86 3.17 -4.71
N LYS A 33 5.56 3.03 -3.60
CA LYS A 33 5.81 1.74 -2.96
C LYS A 33 4.75 1.53 -1.89
N ILE A 34 4.02 0.42 -1.98
CA ILE A 34 3.05 0.04 -0.95
C ILE A 34 3.67 -1.06 -0.08
N TYR A 35 3.66 -0.84 1.22
CA TYR A 35 3.97 -1.83 2.25
C TYR A 35 2.66 -2.20 2.92
N TRP A 36 2.30 -3.47 2.91
CA TRP A 36 1.07 -3.96 3.54
C TRP A 36 1.41 -4.68 4.84
N VAL A 37 0.62 -4.40 5.87
CA VAL A 37 0.67 -5.02 7.19
C VAL A 37 -0.74 -5.38 7.63
N LYS A 38 -0.86 -6.44 8.44
CA LYS A 38 -2.16 -7.03 8.81
C LYS A 38 -2.84 -6.31 9.97
N ASP A 39 -2.07 -5.62 10.81
CA ASP A 39 -2.60 -4.96 11.98
C ASP A 39 -1.76 -3.76 12.41
N GLY A 40 -2.23 -3.09 13.47
CA GLY A 40 -1.56 -1.92 14.01
C GLY A 40 -0.26 -2.22 14.77
N GLU A 41 -0.04 -3.45 15.22
CA GLU A 41 1.22 -3.84 15.86
C GLU A 41 2.31 -3.99 14.80
N GLU A 42 2.02 -4.72 13.72
CA GLU A 42 2.89 -4.82 12.54
C GLU A 42 3.14 -3.46 11.87
N ALA A 43 2.22 -2.50 12.03
CA ALA A 43 2.39 -1.13 11.51
C ALA A 43 3.39 -0.28 12.30
N LEU A 44 3.71 -0.68 13.54
CA LEU A 44 4.61 0.04 14.43
C LEU A 44 6.04 -0.52 14.42
N ASP A 45 6.21 -1.78 14.00
CA ASP A 45 7.50 -2.47 13.82
C ASP A 45 8.25 -2.01 12.54
#